data_AF-A0A7V3P8X4-F1
#
_entry.id   AF-A0A7V3P8X4-F1
#
_cell.length_a   1.000
_cell.length_b   1.000
_cell.length_c   1.000
_cell.angle_alpha   90.00
_cell.angle_beta   90.00
_cell.angle_gamma   90.00
#
_symmetry.space_group_name_H-M   'P 1'
#
loop_
_entity.id
_entity.type
_entity.pdbx_description
1 polymer ?
#
loop_
_entity_poly.entity_id
_entity_poly.type
_entity_poly.pdbx_seq_one_letter_code
_entity_poly.pdbx_strand_id
1 'polypeptide(L)'
;MWLSLAFLLALTGTRVAACGEKAAEKAVEKAVEEAAKEQGQNVDVDVDIDKGSGSVKVSGEQGEMQWQAGSNLDLPDGFPAPLLPKGAKPMTVQTSPGSRAVVFWTSDDPKKVFDYCLKAVTDLGRRNLWWCLHLLDNAHSGPVSWQAHELVGTR
;
A
#
# COMPACT_ATOMS: atom_id res chain seq x y z
N MET A 1 -8.47 19.92 4.44
CA MET A 1 -7.77 19.94 5.75
C MET A 1 -7.17 18.60 6.18
N TRP A 2 -7.34 17.50 5.44
CA TRP A 2 -6.68 16.20 5.72
C TRP A 2 -5.18 16.15 5.36
N LEU A 3 -4.72 17.02 4.45
CA LEU A 3 -3.32 17.10 4.01
C LEU A 3 -2.34 17.61 5.09
N SER A 4 -2.83 18.25 6.15
CA SER A 4 -1.99 18.85 7.18
C SER A 4 -1.61 17.87 8.29
N LEU A 5 -2.37 16.78 8.49
CA LEU A 5 -2.10 15.79 9.53
C LEU A 5 -1.02 14.78 9.10
N ALA A 6 -1.00 14.40 7.82
CA ALA A 6 0.01 13.52 7.24
C ALA A 6 1.43 14.14 7.25
N PHE A 7 1.52 15.46 7.13
CA PHE A 7 2.81 16.16 7.06
C PHE A 7 3.47 16.34 8.43
N LEU A 8 2.70 16.35 9.52
CA LEU A 8 3.23 16.50 10.88
C LEU A 8 3.73 15.17 11.47
N LEU A 9 3.20 14.02 11.05
CA LEU A 9 3.71 12.71 11.46
C LEU A 9 5.05 12.34 10.80
N ALA A 10 5.36 12.92 9.64
CA ALA A 10 6.56 12.60 8.88
C ALA A 10 7.87 13.20 9.47
N LEU A 11 7.77 14.20 10.36
CA LEU A 11 8.93 14.97 10.83
C LEU A 11 9.46 14.57 12.22
N THR A 12 8.78 13.71 12.96
CA THR A 12 9.17 13.32 14.34
C THR A 12 9.76 11.91 14.48
N GLY A 13 9.85 11.13 13.39
CA GLY A 13 10.21 9.70 13.44
C GLY A 13 11.69 9.32 13.42
N THR A 14 12.66 10.24 13.33
CA THR A 14 14.07 9.87 13.03
C THR A 14 14.96 9.55 14.24
N ARG A 15 14.42 9.31 15.44
CA ARG A 15 15.24 9.09 16.67
C ARG A 15 14.76 7.98 17.62
N VAL A 16 13.97 7.00 17.18
CA VAL A 16 13.70 5.80 18.02
C VAL A 16 14.63 4.67 17.58
N ALA A 17 15.88 4.74 18.04
CA ALA A 17 16.82 3.65 17.88
C ALA A 17 16.50 2.51 18.87
N ALA A 18 15.87 1.47 18.34
CA ALA A 18 16.27 0.07 18.52
C ALA A 18 16.30 -0.56 19.93
N CYS A 19 15.42 -0.15 20.85
CA CYS A 19 15.16 -0.97 22.05
C CYS A 19 13.70 -0.84 22.49
N GLY A 20 12.81 -1.60 21.84
CA GLY A 20 11.40 -1.70 22.23
C GLY A 20 10.40 -1.58 21.09
N GLU A 21 10.64 -2.25 19.94
CA GLU A 21 9.72 -2.29 18.78
C GLU A 21 8.26 -2.49 19.24
N LYS A 22 8.00 -3.50 20.07
CA LYS A 22 6.66 -3.78 20.64
C LYS A 22 6.05 -2.68 21.51
N ALA A 23 6.86 -1.88 22.19
CA ALA A 23 6.35 -0.78 23.01
C ALA A 23 6.01 0.43 22.15
N ALA A 24 6.78 0.65 21.07
CA ALA A 24 6.50 1.67 20.08
C ALA A 24 5.25 1.31 19.25
N GLU A 25 5.12 0.06 18.80
CA GLU A 25 3.94 -0.47 18.10
C GLU A 25 2.66 -0.22 18.91
N LYS A 26 2.59 -0.73 20.14
CA LYS A 26 1.42 -0.53 21.02
C LYS A 26 1.09 0.92 21.31
N ALA A 27 2.11 1.80 21.39
CA ALA A 27 1.88 3.22 21.60
C ALA A 27 1.25 3.87 20.36
N VAL A 28 1.66 3.45 19.16
CA VAL A 28 1.07 3.89 17.89
C VAL A 28 -0.35 3.33 17.73
N GLU A 29 -0.55 2.03 17.96
CA GLU A 29 -1.88 1.39 17.92
C GLU A 29 -2.88 2.17 18.77
N LYS A 30 -2.57 2.33 20.06
CA LYS A 30 -3.45 3.03 21.00
C LYS A 30 -3.69 4.49 20.61
N ALA A 31 -2.68 5.18 20.08
CA ALA A 31 -2.85 6.57 19.66
C ALA A 31 -3.80 6.70 18.47
N VAL A 32 -3.74 5.75 17.52
CA VAL A 32 -4.65 5.72 16.36
C VAL A 32 -6.07 5.31 16.79
N GLU A 33 -6.20 4.31 17.66
CA GLU A 33 -7.50 3.87 18.21
C GLU A 33 -8.21 4.98 18.97
N GLU A 34 -7.52 5.68 19.89
CA GLU A 34 -8.11 6.79 20.64
C GLU A 34 -8.49 7.95 19.71
N ALA A 35 -7.66 8.28 18.71
CA ALA A 35 -7.97 9.31 17.73
C ALA A 35 -9.19 8.96 16.86
N ALA A 36 -9.37 7.68 16.51
CA ALA A 36 -10.55 7.21 15.79
C ALA A 36 -11.80 7.24 16.70
N LYS A 37 -11.65 6.87 17.98
CA LYS A 37 -12.71 6.91 18.97
C LYS A 37 -13.20 8.32 19.27
N GLU A 38 -12.29 9.29 19.35
CA GLU A 38 -12.64 10.73 19.45
C GLU A 38 -13.46 11.21 18.24
N GLN A 39 -13.30 10.57 17.08
CA GLN A 39 -14.09 10.82 15.87
C GLN A 39 -15.36 9.96 15.79
N GLY A 40 -15.68 9.21 16.85
CA GLY A 40 -16.86 8.36 16.92
C GLY A 40 -16.74 7.03 16.16
N GLN A 41 -15.54 6.62 15.78
CA GLN A 41 -15.27 5.35 15.13
C GLN A 41 -14.64 4.37 16.12
N ASN A 42 -15.20 3.16 16.22
CA ASN A 42 -14.60 2.09 16.99
C ASN A 42 -13.81 1.17 16.05
N VAL A 43 -12.49 1.26 16.08
CA VAL A 43 -11.58 0.49 15.23
C VAL A 43 -10.53 -0.20 16.09
N ASP A 44 -10.03 -1.32 15.59
CA ASP A 44 -8.91 -2.09 16.14
C ASP A 44 -7.71 -1.90 15.21
N VAL A 45 -6.56 -1.53 15.77
CA VAL A 45 -5.35 -1.19 14.99
C VAL A 45 -4.22 -2.11 15.41
N ASP A 46 -3.60 -2.75 14.42
CA ASP A 46 -2.43 -3.63 14.60
C ASP A 46 -1.26 -3.07 13.78
N VAL A 47 -0.13 -2.82 14.44
CA VAL A 47 1.08 -2.25 13.84
C VAL A 47 2.23 -3.22 14.06
N ASP A 48 2.81 -3.70 12.96
CA ASP A 48 3.99 -4.56 12.97
C ASP A 48 5.16 -3.84 12.30
N ILE A 49 6.26 -3.63 13.03
CA ILE A 49 7.46 -2.97 12.51
C ILE A 49 8.64 -3.92 12.63
N ASP A 50 9.08 -4.42 11.48
CA ASP A 50 10.27 -5.24 11.34
C ASP A 50 11.44 -4.43 10.76
N LYS A 51 12.64 -5.03 10.79
CA LYS A 51 13.84 -4.43 10.18
C LYS A 51 13.72 -4.33 8.67
N GLY A 52 13.19 -3.20 8.19
CA GLY A 52 13.09 -2.87 6.77
C GLY A 52 11.71 -3.07 6.16
N SER A 53 10.72 -3.48 6.95
CA SER A 53 9.32 -3.58 6.57
C SER A 53 8.41 -3.14 7.71
N GLY A 54 7.23 -2.65 7.38
CA GLY A 54 6.20 -2.36 8.36
C GLY A 54 4.83 -2.62 7.77
N SER A 55 3.90 -3.04 8.63
CA SER A 55 2.50 -3.18 8.28
C SER A 55 1.60 -2.50 9.29
N VAL A 56 0.50 -1.96 8.79
CA VAL A 56 -0.57 -1.37 9.59
C VAL A 56 -1.87 -2.01 9.12
N LYS A 57 -2.60 -2.62 10.03
CA LYS A 57 -3.94 -3.13 9.79
C LYS A 57 -4.94 -2.36 10.65
N VAL A 58 -6.05 -1.97 10.04
CA VAL A 58 -7.15 -1.27 10.70
C VAL A 58 -8.43 -2.04 10.41
N SER A 59 -9.09 -2.51 11.46
CA SER A 59 -10.34 -3.27 11.39
C SER A 59 -11.47 -2.47 12.03
N GLY A 60 -12.59 -2.31 11.32
CA GLY A 60 -13.77 -1.64 11.85
C GLY A 60 -15.06 -2.17 11.24
N GLU A 61 -16.18 -1.53 11.55
CA GLU A 61 -17.51 -1.94 11.04
C GLU A 61 -17.61 -1.93 9.50
N GLN A 62 -16.76 -1.15 8.83
CA GLN A 62 -16.72 -1.03 7.37
C GLN A 62 -15.83 -2.09 6.69
N GLY A 63 -15.15 -2.94 7.47
CA GLY A 63 -14.23 -3.96 6.99
C GLY A 63 -12.78 -3.71 7.42
N GLU A 64 -11.87 -4.48 6.83
CA GLU A 64 -10.44 -4.45 7.14
C GLU A 64 -9.67 -3.69 6.05
N MET A 65 -8.79 -2.79 6.47
CA MET A 65 -7.79 -2.15 5.63
C MET A 65 -6.41 -2.58 6.09
N GLN A 66 -5.52 -2.90 5.15
CA GLN A 66 -4.13 -3.21 5.44
C GLN A 66 -3.21 -2.39 4.55
N TRP A 67 -2.13 -1.89 5.13
CA TRP A 67 -1.05 -1.23 4.44
C TRP A 67 0.26 -1.89 4.82
N GLN A 68 1.08 -2.24 3.84
CA GLN A 68 2.42 -2.78 4.03
C GLN A 68 3.41 -1.92 3.25
N ALA A 69 4.58 -1.65 3.81
CA ALA A 69 5.66 -0.94 3.14
C ALA A 69 7.03 -1.48 3.52
N GLY A 70 8.00 -1.35 2.61
CA GLY A 70 9.37 -1.81 2.82
C GLY A 70 9.73 -3.01 1.94
N SER A 71 10.55 -3.92 2.45
CA SER A 71 11.03 -5.11 1.73
C SER A 71 10.23 -6.37 2.02
N ASN A 72 10.17 -7.30 1.07
CA ASN A 72 9.54 -8.64 1.21
C ASN A 72 8.05 -8.60 1.56
N LEU A 73 7.29 -7.70 0.91
CA LEU A 73 5.85 -7.55 1.16
C LEU A 73 5.04 -8.69 0.55
N ASP A 74 4.02 -9.11 1.26
CA ASP A 74 3.08 -10.11 0.78
C ASP A 74 2.09 -9.48 -0.20
N LEU A 75 1.92 -10.12 -1.37
CA LEU A 75 0.90 -9.71 -2.32
C LEU A 75 -0.49 -10.05 -1.79
N PRO A 76 -1.50 -9.20 -2.05
CA PRO A 76 -2.82 -9.43 -1.51
C PRO A 76 -3.49 -10.63 -2.21
N ASP A 77 -4.35 -11.32 -1.48
CA ASP A 77 -5.07 -12.48 -2.01
C ASP A 77 -5.83 -12.14 -3.30
N GLY A 78 -5.68 -12.99 -4.30
CA GLY A 78 -6.30 -12.82 -5.61
C GLY A 78 -5.60 -11.82 -6.53
N PHE A 79 -4.46 -11.21 -6.12
CA PHE A 79 -3.67 -10.37 -7.00
C PHE A 79 -3.19 -11.17 -8.23
N PRO A 80 -3.46 -10.70 -9.46
CA PRO A 80 -3.05 -11.42 -10.66
C PRO A 80 -1.52 -11.33 -10.83
N ALA A 81 -0.82 -12.42 -10.53
CA ALA A 81 0.64 -12.51 -10.66
C ALA A 81 1.21 -12.00 -12.00
N PRO A 82 0.55 -12.15 -13.16
CA PRO A 82 1.05 -11.56 -14.42
C PRO A 82 1.18 -10.04 -14.43
N LEU A 83 0.51 -9.30 -13.53
CA LEU A 83 0.65 -7.84 -13.45
C LEU A 83 1.94 -7.38 -12.78
N LEU A 84 2.65 -8.27 -12.09
CA LEU A 84 3.95 -7.96 -11.51
C LEU A 84 5.08 -8.42 -12.47
N PRO A 85 5.86 -7.50 -13.07
CA PRO A 85 6.96 -7.88 -13.96
C PRO A 85 7.98 -8.78 -13.23
N LYS A 86 8.59 -9.71 -13.97
CA LYS A 86 9.63 -10.58 -13.38
C LYS A 86 10.79 -9.75 -12.83
N GLY A 87 11.16 -10.00 -11.58
CA GLY A 87 12.22 -9.27 -10.89
C GLY A 87 11.80 -7.93 -10.29
N ALA A 88 10.54 -7.51 -10.48
CA ALA A 88 10.00 -6.37 -9.75
C ALA A 88 9.88 -6.68 -8.25
N LYS A 89 10.11 -5.66 -7.43
CA LYS A 89 10.06 -5.74 -5.97
C LYS A 89 8.89 -4.91 -5.46
N PRO A 90 7.85 -5.51 -4.85
CA PRO A 90 6.82 -4.75 -4.16
C PRO A 90 7.44 -3.83 -3.10
N MET A 91 7.02 -2.57 -3.09
CA MET A 91 7.47 -1.52 -2.16
C MET A 91 6.33 -1.05 -1.26
N THR A 92 5.10 -1.17 -1.74
CA THR A 92 3.89 -0.87 -0.96
C THR A 92 2.77 -1.78 -1.42
N VAL A 93 2.05 -2.35 -0.46
CA VAL A 93 0.82 -3.11 -0.71
C VAL A 93 -0.28 -2.49 0.14
N GLN A 94 -1.41 -2.20 -0.47
CA GLN A 94 -2.58 -1.67 0.21
C GLN A 94 -3.79 -2.53 -0.13
N THR A 95 -4.57 -2.89 0.88
CA THR A 95 -5.87 -3.53 0.73
C THR A 95 -6.90 -2.72 1.50
N SER A 96 -8.09 -2.63 0.93
CA SER A 96 -9.28 -2.13 1.60
C SER A 96 -10.50 -2.87 1.05
N PRO A 97 -11.67 -2.74 1.67
CA PRO A 97 -12.88 -3.35 1.15
C PRO A 97 -13.16 -2.86 -0.28
N GLY A 98 -13.04 -3.78 -1.24
CA GLY A 98 -13.27 -3.49 -2.66
C GLY A 98 -12.14 -2.74 -3.39
N SER A 99 -10.96 -2.62 -2.80
CA SER A 99 -9.77 -2.13 -3.53
C SER A 99 -8.49 -2.80 -3.05
N ARG A 100 -7.58 -2.98 -4.00
CA ARG A 100 -6.23 -3.50 -3.78
C ARG A 100 -5.28 -2.67 -4.63
N ALA A 101 -4.15 -2.31 -4.05
CA ALA A 101 -3.08 -1.63 -4.75
C ALA A 101 -1.72 -2.22 -4.42
N VAL A 102 -0.92 -2.45 -5.45
CA VAL A 102 0.47 -2.89 -5.33
C VAL A 102 1.34 -1.89 -6.07
N VAL A 103 2.30 -1.32 -5.35
CA VAL A 103 3.37 -0.48 -5.88
C VAL A 103 4.65 -1.28 -5.86
N PHE A 104 5.37 -1.30 -6.97
CA PHE A 104 6.62 -2.04 -7.09
C PHE A 104 7.71 -1.20 -7.74
N TRP A 105 8.96 -1.59 -7.47
CA TRP A 105 10.17 -1.08 -8.10
C TRP A 105 10.70 -2.08 -9.13
N THR A 106 11.25 -1.57 -10.23
CA THR A 106 11.95 -2.38 -11.23
C THR A 106 13.04 -1.56 -11.90
N SER A 107 14.09 -2.23 -12.38
CA SER A 107 15.17 -1.63 -13.19
C SER A 107 14.90 -1.70 -14.69
N ASP A 108 13.80 -2.31 -15.11
CA ASP A 108 13.41 -2.35 -16.51
C ASP A 108 13.04 -0.97 -17.05
N ASP A 109 13.22 -0.80 -18.36
CA ASP A 109 12.82 0.42 -19.06
C ASP A 109 11.33 0.73 -18.86
N PRO A 110 10.93 1.99 -18.58
CA PRO A 110 9.54 2.34 -18.31
C PRO A 110 8.57 1.97 -19.43
N LYS A 111 9.00 2.10 -20.70
CA LYS A 111 8.15 1.73 -21.85
C LYS A 111 7.97 0.22 -21.90
N LYS A 112 9.03 -0.55 -21.65
CA LYS A 112 8.94 -2.02 -21.55
C LYS A 112 7.99 -2.46 -20.44
N VAL A 113 8.03 -1.81 -19.27
CA VAL A 113 7.10 -2.10 -18.16
C VAL A 113 5.66 -1.76 -18.54
N PHE A 114 5.44 -0.60 -19.18
CA PHE A 114 4.12 -0.21 -19.67
C PHE A 114 3.56 -1.22 -20.68
N ASP A 115 4.34 -1.55 -21.71
CA ASP A 115 3.94 -2.51 -22.76
C ASP A 115 3.63 -3.89 -22.16
N TYR A 116 4.43 -4.32 -21.17
CA TYR A 116 4.19 -5.55 -20.43
C TYR A 116 2.85 -5.50 -19.66
N CYS A 117 2.62 -4.47 -18.86
CA CYS A 117 1.39 -4.32 -18.07
C CYS A 117 0.17 -4.25 -18.99
N LEU A 118 0.24 -3.50 -20.09
CA LEU A 118 -0.85 -3.38 -21.07
C LEU A 118 -1.17 -4.74 -21.70
N LYS A 119 -0.14 -5.50 -22.08
CA LYS A 119 -0.30 -6.86 -22.59
C LYS A 119 -0.91 -7.78 -21.53
N ALA A 120 -0.41 -7.77 -20.30
CA ALA A 120 -0.89 -8.59 -19.21
C ALA A 120 -2.37 -8.32 -18.88
N VAL A 121 -2.78 -7.06 -18.82
CA VAL A 121 -4.20 -6.66 -18.65
C VAL A 121 -5.06 -7.16 -19.80
N THR A 122 -4.56 -7.07 -21.04
CA THR A 122 -5.26 -7.56 -22.23
C THR A 122 -5.45 -9.08 -22.20
N ASP A 123 -4.39 -9.82 -21.84
CA ASP A 123 -4.38 -11.28 -21.76
C ASP A 123 -5.28 -11.79 -20.63
N LEU A 124 -5.44 -11.02 -19.54
CA LEU A 124 -6.39 -11.31 -18.45
C LEU A 124 -7.87 -11.11 -18.86
N GLY A 125 -8.13 -10.56 -20.05
CA GLY A 125 -9.47 -10.39 -20.61
C GLY A 125 -10.25 -9.22 -20.00
N ARG A 126 -11.26 -8.74 -20.74
CA ARG A 126 -12.00 -7.50 -20.40
C ARG A 126 -12.72 -7.50 -19.04
N ARG A 127 -12.86 -8.65 -18.37
CA ARG A 127 -13.38 -8.72 -17.01
C ARG A 127 -12.41 -8.17 -15.96
N ASN A 128 -11.12 -8.10 -16.29
CA ASN A 128 -10.03 -7.64 -15.43
C ASN A 128 -9.43 -6.29 -15.85
N LEU A 129 -10.04 -5.62 -16.85
CA LEU A 129 -9.71 -4.22 -17.23
C LEU A 129 -9.95 -3.21 -16.09
N TRP A 130 -10.59 -3.66 -15.01
CA TRP A 130 -10.78 -2.88 -13.78
C TRP A 130 -9.48 -2.63 -13.02
N TRP A 131 -8.40 -3.37 -13.30
CA TRP A 131 -7.05 -3.03 -12.86
C TRP A 131 -6.52 -1.87 -13.73
N CYS A 132 -7.01 -0.66 -13.47
CA CYS A 132 -6.54 0.53 -14.16
C CYS A 132 -5.16 0.93 -13.62
N LEU A 133 -4.16 0.89 -14.50
CA LEU A 133 -2.81 1.35 -14.25
C LEU A 133 -2.81 2.88 -14.22
N HIS A 134 -2.76 3.48 -13.03
CA HIS A 134 -2.47 4.90 -12.92
C HIS A 134 -0.96 5.10 -13.01
N LEU A 135 -0.54 5.64 -14.15
CA LEU A 135 0.80 6.17 -14.39
C LEU A 135 0.91 7.53 -13.69
N LEU A 136 1.59 7.59 -12.55
CA LEU A 136 2.05 8.88 -12.03
C LEU A 136 3.36 9.23 -12.75
N ASP A 137 3.28 10.20 -13.65
CA ASP A 137 4.42 10.74 -14.38
C ASP A 137 5.39 11.42 -13.41
N ASN A 138 6.45 10.71 -13.05
CA ASN A 138 7.58 11.27 -12.28
C ASN A 138 8.91 10.88 -12.95
N ALA A 139 8.94 10.88 -14.27
CA ALA A 139 10.06 10.43 -15.09
C ALA A 139 11.30 11.35 -15.06
N HIS A 140 11.25 12.50 -14.38
CA HIS A 140 12.33 13.49 -14.47
C HIS A 140 13.41 13.40 -13.38
N SER A 141 13.28 12.57 -12.33
CA SER A 141 14.34 12.48 -11.31
C SER A 141 14.27 11.32 -10.29
N GLY A 142 13.46 10.28 -10.48
CA GLY A 142 13.31 9.25 -9.45
C GLY A 142 12.70 7.90 -9.87
N PRO A 143 12.55 6.95 -8.93
CA PRO A 143 11.97 5.63 -9.19
C PRO A 143 10.54 5.75 -9.69
N VAL A 144 10.21 5.02 -10.76
CA VAL A 144 8.86 4.95 -11.31
C VAL A 144 7.97 4.13 -10.36
N SER A 145 6.93 4.75 -9.82
CA SER A 145 5.91 4.09 -9.01
C SER A 145 4.70 3.75 -9.87
N TRP A 146 4.23 2.51 -9.77
CA TRP A 146 3.05 2.02 -10.47
C TRP A 146 1.94 1.79 -9.47
N GLN A 147 0.75 2.32 -9.70
CA GLN A 147 -0.43 2.00 -8.90
C GLN A 147 -1.44 1.28 -9.77
N ALA A 148 -1.75 0.04 -9.43
CA ALA A 148 -2.92 -0.66 -9.95
C ALA A 148 -4.04 -0.51 -8.91
N HIS A 149 -5.18 0.05 -9.31
CA HIS A 149 -6.37 0.09 -8.44
C HIS A 149 -7.42 -0.85 -9.01
N GLU A 150 -7.97 -1.72 -8.17
CA GLU A 150 -9.24 -2.40 -8.45
C GLU A 150 -10.36 -1.46 -8.00
N LEU A 151 -11.10 -0.86 -8.93
CA LEU A 151 -12.39 -0.27 -8.59
C LEU A 151 -13.39 -1.43 -8.56
N VAL A 152 -14.06 -1.72 -7.45
CA VAL A 152 -15.20 -2.65 -7.50
C VAL A 152 -16.42 -1.84 -7.91
N GLY A 153 -16.78 -1.91 -9.19
CA GLY A 153 -18.08 -1.47 -9.66
C GLY A 153 -19.18 -2.31 -9.04
N THR A 154 -20.03 -1.68 -8.25
CA THR A 154 -21.31 -2.21 -7.84
C THR A 154 -22.06 -2.75 -9.05
N ARG A 155 -22.30 -4.06 -9.07
CA ARG A 155 -23.42 -4.65 -9.80
C ARG A 155 -24.59 -4.80 -8.85
#